data_AF-A0A975IHC3-F1
#
_entry.id   AF-A0A975IHC3-F1
#
_cell.length_a   1.000
_cell.length_b   1.000
_cell.length_c   1.000
_cell.angle_alpha   90.00
_cell.angle_beta   90.00
_cell.angle_gamma   90.00
#
_symmetry.space_group_name_H-M   'P 1'
#
loop_
_entity.id
_entity.type
_entity.pdbx_description
1 polymer ?
#
loop_
_entity_poly.entity_id
_entity_poly.type
_entity_poly.pdbx_seq_one_letter_code
_entity_poly.pdbx_strand_id
1 'polypeptide(L)'
;MDMDLGQLKKLRARRVEQCFIELQTQRKILNEWIVYQQKQEQHLIDFQQWRLNYQETLFAALKNQTFDPQALLEYRLKLDELQQEENRLRDALKQTYESLKAASMQVEVAQQGSSSANIKLEKLKEIIKFHDAKTPSEEPAQ
;
A
#
# COMPACT_ATOMS: atom_id res chain seq x y z
N MET A 1 -32.11 -27.26 -8.88
CA MET A 1 -32.30 -26.12 -9.81
C MET A 1 -30.97 -25.92 -10.51
N ASP A 2 -30.84 -26.42 -11.73
CA ASP A 2 -29.63 -26.22 -12.52
C ASP A 2 -29.58 -24.76 -12.99
N MET A 3 -28.44 -24.10 -12.72
CA MET A 3 -28.22 -22.71 -13.14
C MET A 3 -27.96 -22.69 -14.65
N ASP A 4 -28.78 -21.93 -15.39
CA ASP A 4 -28.60 -21.71 -16.82
C ASP A 4 -27.21 -21.08 -17.13
N LEU A 5 -26.58 -21.49 -18.23
CA LEU A 5 -25.28 -21.00 -18.67
C LEU A 5 -25.28 -19.49 -18.89
N GLY A 6 -26.40 -18.91 -19.31
CA GLY A 6 -26.59 -17.47 -19.42
C GLY A 6 -26.52 -16.75 -18.06
N GLN A 7 -27.16 -17.31 -17.04
CA GLN A 7 -27.09 -16.80 -15.66
C GLN A 7 -25.68 -16.94 -15.08
N LEU A 8 -25.01 -18.08 -15.30
CA LEU A 8 -23.64 -18.31 -14.85
C LEU A 8 -22.66 -17.33 -15.51
N LYS A 9 -22.86 -16.99 -16.80
CA LYS A 9 -22.05 -15.98 -17.51
C LYS A 9 -22.19 -14.60 -16.88
N LYS A 10 -23.42 -14.18 -16.57
CA LYS A 10 -23.69 -12.90 -15.88
C LYS A 10 -23.01 -12.88 -14.50
N LEU A 11 -23.11 -13.96 -13.73
CA LEU A 11 -22.47 -14.07 -12.42
C LEU A 11 -20.93 -13.96 -12.52
N ARG A 12 -20.31 -14.68 -13.46
CA ARG A 12 -18.85 -14.60 -13.67
C ARG A 12 -18.39 -13.24 -14.17
N ALA A 13 -19.17 -12.58 -15.05
CA ALA A 13 -18.89 -11.21 -15.48
C ALA A 13 -18.91 -10.23 -14.29
N ARG A 14 -19.92 -10.34 -13.41
CA ARG A 14 -19.98 -9.54 -12.19
C ARG A 14 -18.79 -9.82 -11.26
N ARG A 15 -18.33 -11.07 -11.18
CA ARG A 15 -17.15 -11.42 -10.37
C ARG A 15 -15.86 -10.82 -10.94
N VAL A 16 -15.70 -10.79 -12.26
CA VAL A 16 -14.57 -10.11 -12.92
C VAL A 16 -14.57 -8.63 -12.55
N GLU A 17 -15.73 -7.97 -12.66
CA GLU A 17 -15.88 -6.56 -12.30
C GLU A 17 -15.49 -6.30 -10.83
N GLN A 18 -15.99 -7.11 -9.90
CA GLN A 18 -15.64 -7.00 -8.49
C GLN A 18 -14.13 -7.15 -8.25
N CYS A 19 -13.49 -8.16 -8.86
CA CYS A 19 -12.05 -8.36 -8.70
C CYS A 19 -11.23 -7.24 -9.35
N PHE A 20 -11.74 -6.63 -10.42
CA PHE A 20 -11.11 -5.46 -11.03
C PHE A 20 -11.19 -4.23 -10.12
N ILE A 21 -12.37 -3.94 -9.54
CA ILE A 21 -12.55 -2.85 -8.57
C ILE A 21 -11.64 -3.04 -7.35
N GLU A 22 -11.57 -4.27 -6.83
CA GLU A 22 -10.67 -4.62 -5.72
C GLU A 22 -9.21 -4.33 -6.08
N LEU A 23 -8.75 -4.76 -7.25
CA LEU A 23 -7.40 -4.49 -7.73
C LEU A 23 -7.11 -2.98 -7.84
N GLN A 24 -8.04 -2.18 -8.36
CA GLN A 24 -7.86 -0.72 -8.42
C GLN A 24 -7.78 -0.11 -7.01
N THR A 25 -8.60 -0.60 -6.08
CA THR A 25 -8.59 -0.15 -4.68
C THR A 25 -7.26 -0.46 -4.01
N GLN A 26 -6.74 -1.69 -4.16
CA GLN A 26 -5.45 -2.06 -3.58
C GLN A 26 -4.28 -1.27 -4.20
N ARG A 27 -4.32 -0.99 -5.52
CA ARG A 27 -3.32 -0.13 -6.17
C ARG A 27 -3.35 1.31 -5.65
N LYS A 28 -4.55 1.85 -5.39
CA LYS A 28 -4.69 3.17 -4.78
C LYS A 28 -4.07 3.19 -3.37
N ILE A 29 -4.38 2.20 -2.54
CA ILE A 29 -3.81 2.06 -1.19
C ILE A 29 -2.27 1.95 -1.25
N LEU A 30 -1.73 1.14 -2.17
CA LEU A 30 -0.28 1.04 -2.37
C LEU A 30 0.34 2.40 -2.70
N ASN A 31 -0.26 3.16 -3.63
CA ASN A 31 0.23 4.49 -3.99
C ASN A 31 0.18 5.47 -2.82
N GLU A 32 -0.88 5.43 -2.00
CA GLU A 32 -0.97 6.23 -0.77
C GLU A 32 0.16 5.90 0.20
N TRP A 33 0.50 4.62 0.37
CA TRP A 33 1.64 4.19 1.19
C TRP A 33 2.99 4.63 0.62
N ILE A 34 3.19 4.59 -0.70
CA ILE A 34 4.42 5.09 -1.34
C ILE A 34 4.61 6.58 -1.05
N VAL A 35 3.55 7.38 -1.24
CA VAL A 35 3.59 8.82 -0.96
C VAL A 35 3.81 9.09 0.52
N TYR A 36 3.16 8.33 1.40
CA TYR A 36 3.33 8.47 2.84
C TYR A 36 4.75 8.12 3.29
N GLN A 37 5.33 7.05 2.76
CA GLN A 37 6.72 6.67 3.01
C GLN A 37 7.69 7.79 2.61
N GLN A 38 7.56 8.32 1.39
CA GLN A 38 8.41 9.42 0.92
C GLN A 38 8.34 10.64 1.85
N LYS A 39 7.14 10.95 2.36
CA LYS A 39 6.97 12.03 3.36
C LYS A 39 7.66 11.72 4.68
N GLN A 40 7.60 10.48 5.18
CA GLN A 40 8.29 10.09 6.41
C GLN A 40 9.81 10.10 6.25
N GLU A 41 10.33 9.67 5.09
CA GLU A 41 11.75 9.75 4.76
C GLU A 41 12.23 11.20 4.72
N GLN A 42 11.48 12.07 4.03
CA GLN A 42 11.81 13.49 3.98
C GLN A 42 11.76 14.12 5.37
N HIS A 43 10.74 13.79 6.18
CA HIS A 43 10.62 14.31 7.54
C HIS A 43 11.81 13.88 8.43
N LEU A 44 12.27 12.63 8.32
CA LEU A 44 13.47 12.17 9.03
C LEU A 44 14.73 12.92 8.59
N ILE A 45 14.91 13.15 7.28
CA ILE A 45 16.04 13.91 6.75
C ILE A 45 16.00 15.36 7.26
N ASP A 46 14.86 16.02 7.16
CA ASP A 46 14.66 17.39 7.63
C ASP A 46 14.95 17.50 9.13
N PHE A 47 14.46 16.53 9.91
CA PHE A 47 14.74 16.46 11.34
C PHE A 47 16.23 16.26 11.62
N GLN A 48 16.93 15.38 10.90
CA GLN A 48 18.36 15.14 11.09
C GLN A 48 19.19 16.40 10.78
N GLN A 49 18.86 17.12 9.72
CA GLN A 49 19.52 18.38 9.37
C GLN A 49 19.26 19.46 10.43
N TRP A 50 18.00 19.62 10.84
CA TRP A 50 17.64 20.55 11.90
C TRP A 50 18.33 20.19 13.23
N ARG A 51 18.33 18.91 13.60
CA ARG A 51 18.96 18.40 14.82
C ARG A 51 20.44 18.76 14.86
N LEU A 52 21.17 18.59 13.76
CA LEU A 52 22.59 18.92 13.69
C LEU A 52 22.82 20.43 13.95
N ASN A 53 22.09 21.30 13.25
CA ASN A 53 22.19 22.75 13.44
C ASN A 53 21.81 23.16 14.87
N TYR A 54 20.78 22.53 15.44
CA TYR A 54 20.34 22.82 16.79
C TYR A 54 21.36 22.33 17.84
N GLN A 55 21.98 21.17 17.64
CA GLN A 55 23.06 20.67 18.49
C GLN A 55 24.28 21.60 18.47
N GLU A 56 24.67 22.11 17.29
CA GLU A 56 25.73 23.11 17.17
C GLU A 56 25.39 24.39 17.93
N THR A 57 24.13 24.85 17.83
CA THR A 57 23.64 26.02 18.57
C THR A 57 23.68 25.81 20.08
N LEU A 58 23.22 24.65 20.55
CA LEU A 58 23.27 24.26 21.96
C LEU A 58 24.70 24.20 22.48
N PHE A 59 25.61 23.62 21.70
CA PHE A 59 27.02 23.53 22.06
C PHE A 59 27.70 24.90 22.10
N ALA A 60 27.42 25.76 21.11
CA ALA A 60 27.92 27.13 21.10
C ALA A 60 27.44 27.94 22.31
N ALA A 61 26.15 27.80 22.68
CA ALA A 61 25.60 28.42 23.88
C ALA A 61 26.31 27.93 25.15
N LEU A 62 26.51 26.61 25.30
CA LEU A 62 27.22 26.01 26.42
C LEU A 62 28.68 26.46 26.51
N LYS A 63 29.35 26.65 25.37
CA LYS A 63 30.76 27.10 25.30
C LYS A 63 30.93 28.57 25.67
N ASN A 64 29.95 29.42 25.34
CA ASN A 64 30.05 30.87 25.50
C ASN A 64 29.60 31.37 26.88
N GLN A 65 29.04 30.49 27.72
CA GLN A 65 28.67 30.82 29.09
C GLN A 65 29.75 30.39 30.08
N THR A 66 29.74 30.99 31.27
CA THR A 66 30.54 30.51 32.40
C THR A 66 30.16 29.08 32.74
N PHE A 67 31.14 28.27 33.13
CA PHE A 67 30.90 26.88 33.49
C PHE A 67 29.87 26.79 34.62
N ASP A 68 28.79 26.05 34.34
CA ASP A 68 27.72 25.71 35.27
C ASP A 68 27.36 24.23 35.08
N PRO A 69 27.55 23.37 36.10
CA PRO A 69 27.16 21.96 36.05
C PRO A 69 25.68 21.75 35.69
N GLN A 70 24.79 22.65 36.12
CA GLN A 70 23.37 22.56 35.82
C GLN A 70 23.11 22.72 34.32
N ALA A 71 23.77 23.70 33.69
CA ALA A 71 23.62 23.91 32.26
C ALA A 71 24.25 22.78 31.42
N LEU A 72 25.29 22.10 31.91
CA LEU A 72 25.81 20.89 31.28
C LEU A 72 24.81 19.73 31.36
N LEU A 73 24.10 19.59 32.48
CA LEU A 73 23.03 18.60 32.64
C LEU A 73 21.87 18.88 31.68
N GLU A 74 21.43 20.14 31.60
CA GLU A 74 20.36 20.56 30.67
C GLU A 74 20.74 20.33 29.20
N TYR A 75 21.99 20.62 28.83
CA TYR A 75 22.52 20.30 27.51
C TYR A 75 22.39 18.80 27.21
N ARG A 76 22.84 17.94 28.13
CA ARG A 76 22.73 16.49 27.97
C ARG A 76 21.28 16.04 27.83
N LEU A 77 20.37 16.53 28.67
CA LEU A 77 18.95 16.18 28.59
C LEU A 77 18.36 16.52 27.22
N LYS A 78 18.67 17.71 26.67
CA LYS A 78 18.25 18.09 25.32
C LYS A 78 18.81 17.16 24.25
N LEU A 79 20.07 16.73 24.36
CA LEU A 79 20.64 15.76 23.42
C LEU A 79 19.93 14.41 23.47
N ASP A 80 19.60 13.94 24.68
CA ASP A 80 18.88 12.69 24.89
C ASP A 80 17.45 12.76 24.32
N GLU A 81 16.74 13.88 24.52
CA GLU A 81 15.43 14.14 23.92
C GLU A 81 15.48 14.12 22.39
N LEU A 82 16.47 14.80 21.78
CA LEU A 82 16.66 14.79 20.32
C LEU A 82 16.94 13.38 19.78
N GLN A 83 17.69 12.57 20.53
CA GLN A 83 17.97 11.18 20.14
C GLN A 83 16.71 10.31 20.22
N GLN A 84 15.89 10.49 21.26
CA GLN A 84 14.63 9.76 21.41
C GLN A 84 13.65 10.09 20.28
N GLU A 85 13.54 11.36 19.90
CA GLU A 85 12.67 11.76 18.80
C GLU A 85 13.18 11.20 17.46
N GLU A 86 14.49 11.21 17.19
CA GLU A 86 15.01 10.57 15.96
C GLU A 86 14.70 9.07 15.93
N ASN A 87 14.86 8.38 17.07
CA ASN A 87 14.54 6.95 17.16
C ASN A 87 13.05 6.71 16.88
N ARG A 88 12.17 7.56 17.42
CA ARG A 88 10.73 7.50 17.14
C ARG A 88 10.42 7.66 15.65
N LEU A 89 11.06 8.63 14.98
CA LEU A 89 10.89 8.84 13.54
C LEU A 89 11.40 7.64 12.73
N ARG A 90 12.54 7.06 13.10
CA ARG A 90 13.08 5.84 12.48
C ARG A 90 12.15 4.64 12.66
N ASP A 91 11.57 4.47 13.84
CA ASP A 91 10.60 3.39 14.12
C ASP A 91 9.31 3.58 13.32
N ALA A 92 8.79 4.80 13.22
CA ALA A 92 7.62 5.12 12.39
C ALA A 92 7.89 4.83 10.91
N LEU A 93 9.09 5.17 10.42
CA LEU A 93 9.51 4.87 9.06
C LEU A 93 9.57 3.35 8.83
N LYS A 94 10.14 2.59 9.76
CA LYS A 94 10.18 1.11 9.69
C LYS A 94 8.77 0.50 9.63
N GLN A 95 7.85 0.96 10.45
CA GLN A 95 6.44 0.52 10.40
C GLN A 95 5.78 0.84 9.05
N THR A 96 6.15 1.98 8.46
CA THR A 96 5.69 2.38 7.13
C THR A 96 6.21 1.44 6.05
N TYR A 97 7.48 1.03 6.11
CA TYR A 97 8.04 0.01 5.20
C TYR A 97 7.29 -1.33 5.28
N GLU A 98 6.96 -1.78 6.50
CA GLU A 98 6.18 -3.01 6.71
C GLU A 98 4.77 -2.88 6.12
N SER A 99 4.12 -1.74 6.31
CA SER A 99 2.79 -1.45 5.76
C SER A 99 2.79 -1.39 4.24
N LEU A 100 3.82 -0.79 3.63
CA LEU A 100 4.01 -0.78 2.18
C LEU A 100 4.19 -2.19 1.62
N LYS A 101 5.01 -3.02 2.27
CA LYS A 101 5.21 -4.41 1.89
C LYS A 101 3.89 -5.18 1.92
N ALA A 102 3.10 -5.00 2.98
CA ALA A 102 1.78 -5.60 3.08
C ALA A 102 0.84 -5.13 1.96
N ALA A 103 0.80 -3.83 1.65
CA ALA A 103 0.00 -3.29 0.56
C ALA A 103 0.42 -3.85 -0.81
N SER A 104 1.72 -4.00 -1.05
CA SER A 104 2.24 -4.61 -2.27
C SER A 104 1.78 -6.06 -2.42
N MET A 105 1.83 -6.84 -1.34
CA MET A 105 1.32 -8.22 -1.34
C MET A 105 -0.19 -8.28 -1.63
N GLN A 106 -0.98 -7.34 -1.10
CA GLN A 106 -2.42 -7.27 -1.39
C GLN A 106 -2.70 -6.97 -2.87
N VAL A 107 -1.91 -6.11 -3.51
CA VAL A 107 -1.99 -5.87 -4.96
C VAL A 107 -1.70 -7.14 -5.75
N GLU A 108 -0.67 -7.91 -5.38
CA GLU A 108 -0.35 -9.18 -6.04
C GLU A 108 -1.50 -10.19 -5.92
N VAL A 109 -2.07 -10.35 -4.72
CA VAL A 109 -3.20 -11.24 -4.48
C VAL A 109 -4.43 -10.80 -5.29
N ALA A 110 -4.75 -9.50 -5.30
CA ALA A 110 -5.86 -8.96 -6.08
C ALA A 110 -5.64 -9.13 -7.60
N GLN A 111 -4.41 -8.97 -8.08
CA GLN A 111 -4.03 -9.16 -9.47
C GLN A 111 -4.22 -10.62 -9.90
N GLN A 112 -3.79 -11.57 -9.07
CA GLN A 112 -4.02 -13.00 -9.30
C GLN A 112 -5.52 -13.33 -9.29
N GLY A 113 -6.28 -12.77 -8.35
CA GLY A 113 -7.74 -12.92 -8.27
C GLY A 113 -8.46 -12.42 -9.53
N SER A 114 -8.09 -11.21 -9.99
CA SER A 114 -8.63 -10.62 -11.22
C SER A 114 -8.31 -11.47 -12.45
N SER A 115 -7.06 -11.92 -12.59
CA SER A 115 -6.64 -12.80 -13.69
C SER A 115 -7.41 -14.13 -13.69
N SER A 116 -7.51 -14.77 -12.52
CA SER A 116 -8.25 -16.03 -12.36
C SER A 116 -9.73 -15.88 -12.71
N ALA A 117 -10.38 -14.80 -12.27
CA ALA A 117 -11.77 -14.51 -12.60
C ALA A 117 -11.96 -14.33 -14.11
N ASN A 118 -11.05 -13.62 -14.77
CA ASN A 118 -11.10 -13.39 -16.21
C ASN A 118 -10.95 -14.70 -17.01
N ILE A 119 -9.96 -15.53 -16.65
CA ILE A 119 -9.78 -16.86 -17.26
C ILE A 119 -11.04 -17.71 -17.11
N LYS A 120 -11.67 -17.72 -15.93
CA LYS A 120 -12.92 -18.46 -15.69
C LYS A 120 -14.08 -17.94 -16.53
N LEU A 121 -14.15 -16.63 -16.80
CA LEU A 121 -15.16 -16.06 -17.67
C LEU A 121 -14.92 -16.43 -19.14
N GLU A 122 -13.67 -16.32 -19.62
CA GLU A 122 -13.33 -16.67 -21.01
C GLU A 122 -13.59 -18.15 -21.30
N LYS A 123 -13.19 -19.05 -20.40
CA LYS A 123 -13.51 -20.49 -20.52
C LYS A 123 -15.02 -20.75 -20.60
N LEU A 124 -15.83 -20.00 -19.84
CA LEU A 124 -17.28 -20.15 -19.92
C LEU A 124 -17.85 -19.62 -21.24
N LYS A 125 -17.33 -18.51 -21.75
CA LYS A 125 -17.72 -17.99 -23.07
C LYS A 125 -17.41 -19.01 -24.17
N GLU A 126 -16.27 -19.69 -24.10
CA GLU A 126 -15.91 -20.77 -25.03
C GLU A 126 -16.89 -21.95 -24.93
N ILE A 127 -17.19 -22.43 -23.72
CA ILE A 127 -18.16 -23.52 -23.49
C ILE A 127 -19.53 -23.17 -24.09
N ILE A 128 -20.02 -21.94 -23.86
CA ILE A 128 -21.29 -21.47 -24.42
C ILE A 128 -21.25 -21.48 -25.95
N LYS A 129 -20.17 -20.95 -26.57
CA LYS A 129 -20.01 -20.99 -28.03
C LYS A 129 -20.07 -22.42 -28.58
N PHE A 130 -19.44 -23.38 -27.91
CA PHE A 130 -19.48 -24.79 -28.33
C PHE A 130 -20.85 -25.44 -28.12
N HIS A 131 -21.58 -25.06 -27.08
CA HIS A 131 -22.95 -25.53 -26.85
C HIS A 131 -23.91 -24.99 -27.92
N ASP A 132 -23.83 -23.69 -28.21
CA ASP A 132 -24.64 -23.03 -29.22
C ASP A 132 -24.35 -23.58 -30.62
N ALA A 133 -23.09 -23.89 -30.95
CA ALA A 133 -22.70 -24.51 -32.21
C ALA A 133 -23.15 -25.97 -32.37
N LYS A 134 -23.47 -26.67 -31.27
CA LYS A 134 -23.93 -28.07 -31.25
C LYS A 134 -25.44 -28.22 -31.19
N THR A 135 -26.18 -27.13 -30.99
CA THR A 135 -27.64 -27.14 -30.97
C THR A 135 -28.11 -26.79 -32.40
N PRO A 136 -28.57 -27.75 -33.21
CA PRO A 136 -29.07 -27.44 -34.54
C PRO A 136 -30.30 -26.55 -34.40
N SER A 137 -30.30 -25.43 -35.13
CA SER A 137 -31.48 -24.62 -35.38
C SER A 137 -32.57 -25.52 -35.95
N GLU A 138 -33.59 -25.87 -35.16
CA GLU A 138 -34.85 -26.37 -35.69
C GLU A 138 -35.47 -25.24 -36.53
N GLU A 139 -35.21 -25.25 -37.84
CA GLU A 139 -36.00 -24.50 -38.81
C GLU A 139 -37.44 -25.02 -38.79
N PRO A 140 -38.47 -24.16 -38.66
CA PRO A 140 -39.83 -24.60 -38.86
C PRO A 140 -40.03 -24.84 -40.36
N ALA A 141 -40.14 -26.11 -40.75
CA ALA A 141 -40.61 -26.48 -42.08
C ALA A 141 -42.01 -25.89 -42.32
N GLN A 142 -42.13 -25.07 -43.36
CA GLN A 142 -43.41 -24.59 -43.89
C GLN A 142 -44.10 -25.67 -44.73
#